data_AF-A0A2I0PIQ2-F1
#
_entry.id   AF-A0A2I0PIQ2-F1
#
_cell.length_a   1.000
_cell.length_b   1.000
_cell.length_c   1.000
_cell.angle_alpha   90.00
_cell.angle_beta   90.00
_cell.angle_gamma   90.00
#
_symmetry.space_group_name_H-M   'P 1'
#
loop_
_entity.id
_entity.type
_entity.pdbx_description
1 polymer ?
#
loop_
_entity_poly.entity_id
_entity_poly.type
_entity_poly.pdbx_seq_one_letter_code
_entity_poly.pdbx_strand_id
1 'polypeptide(L)'
;MNPGGGAWSVVHDYGSSTGWDSISWNSFESVGTKVSVHVRSSNDQMNWSNWEDAGNGLSLKMTPPGQYLQVEVNLERFNNTESPVVYDIRINALNVTSEATDLGVSITGNASSVGIGDTVHLVISLSNLGPKACDAKLNYK
;
A
#
# COMPACT_ATOMS: atom_id res chain seq x y z
N MET A 1 19.23 4.44 32.64
CA MET A 1 19.09 3.20 31.85
C MET A 1 17.81 2.52 32.35
N ASN A 2 16.80 2.36 31.50
CA ASN A 2 15.59 1.64 31.87
C ASN A 2 15.88 0.13 31.74
N PRO A 3 15.87 -0.68 32.82
CA PRO A 3 16.43 -2.04 32.77
C PRO A 3 15.46 -3.12 32.26
N GLY A 4 14.29 -2.77 31.71
CA GLY A 4 13.20 -3.72 31.46
C GLY A 4 12.64 -3.79 30.03
N GLY A 5 13.29 -3.20 29.03
CA GLY A 5 12.79 -3.16 27.65
C GLY A 5 13.50 -4.15 26.72
N GLY A 6 12.75 -4.75 25.79
CA GLY A 6 13.28 -5.58 24.70
C GLY A 6 12.76 -5.10 23.35
N ALA A 7 13.60 -5.20 22.31
CA ALA A 7 13.22 -4.90 20.94
C ALA A 7 13.48 -6.11 20.05
N TRP A 8 12.52 -6.43 19.19
CA TRP A 8 12.68 -7.45 18.14
C TRP A 8 12.32 -6.82 16.80
N SER A 9 13.05 -7.20 15.74
CA SER A 9 12.73 -6.77 14.39
C SER A 9 12.72 -7.93 13.40
N VAL A 10 11.91 -7.78 12.35
CA VAL A 10 11.78 -8.72 11.24
C VAL A 10 11.59 -7.96 9.93
N VAL A 11 12.12 -8.51 8.83
CA VAL A 11 11.89 -8.01 7.47
C VAL A 11 11.02 -9.01 6.73
N HIS A 12 9.90 -8.54 6.20
CA HIS A 12 9.04 -9.30 5.30
C HIS A 12 9.33 -8.88 3.86
N ASP A 13 9.55 -9.85 2.97
CA ASP A 13 9.70 -9.66 1.52
C ASP A 13 8.42 -10.12 0.82
N TYR A 14 7.77 -9.20 0.10
CA TYR A 14 6.57 -9.50 -0.68
C TYR A 14 6.89 -10.06 -2.09
N GLY A 15 8.15 -10.01 -2.51
CA GLY A 15 8.62 -10.45 -3.84
C GLY A 15 8.48 -9.40 -4.95
N SER A 16 7.75 -8.32 -4.71
CA SER A 16 7.62 -7.16 -5.62
C SER A 16 7.17 -5.92 -4.84
N SER A 17 7.36 -4.73 -5.41
CA SER A 17 6.88 -3.49 -4.77
C SER A 17 5.36 -3.49 -4.62
N THR A 18 4.87 -3.32 -3.38
CA THR A 18 3.44 -3.25 -3.06
C THR A 18 3.17 -2.12 -2.09
N GLY A 19 1.93 -1.61 -2.08
CA GLY A 19 1.44 -0.80 -0.97
C GLY A 19 1.23 -1.66 0.28
N TRP A 20 1.40 -1.07 1.46
CA TRP A 20 1.17 -1.72 2.75
C TRP A 20 -0.11 -1.16 3.37
N ASP A 21 -1.07 -2.02 3.70
CA ASP A 21 -2.36 -1.58 4.22
C ASP A 21 -2.29 -1.43 5.73
N SER A 22 -2.11 -2.53 6.44
CA SER A 22 -2.19 -2.58 7.90
C SER A 22 -1.27 -3.65 8.47
N ILE A 23 -0.89 -3.43 9.72
CA ILE A 23 -0.24 -4.43 10.56
C ILE A 23 -1.09 -4.65 11.80
N SER A 24 -1.28 -5.90 12.18
CA SER A 24 -2.04 -6.28 13.37
C SER A 24 -1.29 -7.33 14.16
N TRP A 25 -1.50 -7.36 15.46
CA TRP A 25 -0.84 -8.32 16.35
C TRP A 25 -1.75 -8.75 17.50
N ASN A 26 -1.49 -9.94 18.03
CA ASN A 26 -2.06 -10.38 19.29
C ASN A 26 -0.97 -10.30 20.37
N SER A 27 -1.29 -9.66 21.50
CA SER A 27 -0.38 -9.49 22.63
C SER A 27 -1.06 -9.79 23.97
N PHE A 28 -0.25 -10.13 24.95
CA PHE A 28 -0.60 -10.05 26.36
C PHE A 28 0.18 -8.89 27.00
N GLU A 29 -0.55 -7.92 27.52
CA GLU A 29 -0.01 -6.73 28.18
C GLU A 29 -0.63 -6.61 29.57
N SER A 30 0.08 -7.06 30.61
CA SER A 30 -0.36 -6.83 31.98
C SER A 30 -0.17 -5.38 32.40
N VAL A 31 -0.80 -4.98 33.52
CA VAL A 31 -0.76 -3.60 34.01
C VAL A 31 0.68 -3.13 34.18
N GLY A 32 1.03 -2.00 33.56
CA GLY A 32 2.39 -1.46 33.57
C GLY A 32 3.35 -2.06 32.53
N THR A 33 2.83 -2.81 31.55
CA THR A 33 3.55 -3.16 30.32
C THR A 33 2.97 -2.42 29.11
N LYS A 34 3.72 -2.38 28.01
CA LYS A 34 3.25 -1.87 26.72
C LYS A 34 3.96 -2.56 25.56
N VAL A 35 3.22 -2.84 24.50
CA VAL A 35 3.77 -3.18 23.17
C VAL A 35 3.60 -1.99 22.24
N SER A 36 4.68 -1.59 21.59
CA SER A 36 4.66 -0.59 20.50
C SER A 36 5.24 -1.21 19.24
N VAL A 37 4.66 -0.92 18.08
CA VAL A 37 5.12 -1.45 16.79
C VAL A 37 5.43 -0.29 15.85
N HIS A 38 6.61 -0.34 15.23
CA HIS A 38 7.03 0.61 14.21
C HIS A 38 7.27 -0.15 12.90
N VAL A 39 6.98 0.51 11.79
CA VAL A 39 7.20 -0.06 10.46
C VAL A 39 7.90 0.93 9.53
N ARG A 40 8.65 0.39 8.57
CA ARG A 40 9.22 1.15 7.45
C ARG A 40 9.40 0.24 6.24
N SER A 41 9.39 0.80 5.05
CA SER A 41 9.51 0.04 3.81
C SER A 41 10.79 0.35 3.05
N SER A 42 11.16 -0.57 2.15
CA SER A 42 12.30 -0.44 1.25
C SER A 42 12.05 -1.21 -0.04
N ASN A 43 12.75 -0.83 -1.12
CA ASN A 43 12.81 -1.61 -2.36
C ASN A 43 14.12 -2.43 -2.48
N ASP A 44 15.12 -2.21 -1.63
CA ASP A 44 16.48 -2.76 -1.79
C ASP A 44 17.14 -3.22 -0.48
N GLN A 45 16.43 -3.14 0.66
CA GLN A 45 16.93 -3.39 2.02
C GLN A 45 18.10 -2.49 2.49
N MET A 46 18.52 -1.51 1.68
CA MET A 46 19.61 -0.58 2.00
C MET A 46 19.06 0.81 2.29
N ASN A 47 18.14 1.29 1.46
CA ASN A 47 17.47 2.58 1.56
C ASN A 47 16.08 2.36 2.13
N TRP A 48 15.87 2.84 3.35
CA TRP A 48 14.61 2.66 4.08
C TRP A 48 13.86 3.98 4.20
N SER A 49 12.52 3.92 4.20
CA SER A 49 11.68 5.05 4.57
C SER A 49 11.90 5.47 6.03
N ASN A 50 11.33 6.62 6.39
CA ASN A 50 11.14 6.96 7.80
C ASN A 50 10.27 5.88 8.48
N TRP A 51 10.47 5.72 9.79
CA TRP A 51 9.62 4.88 10.62
C TRP A 51 8.23 5.52 10.79
N GLU A 52 7.21 4.67 10.80
CA GLU A 52 5.83 4.99 11.16
C GLU A 52 5.42 4.21 12.41
N ASP A 53 4.78 4.89 13.36
CA ASP A 53 4.13 4.26 14.50
C ASP A 53 2.84 3.56 14.03
N ALA A 54 2.82 2.24 14.09
CA ALA A 54 1.67 1.47 13.67
C ALA A 54 0.65 1.35 14.81
N GLY A 55 -0.64 1.50 14.48
CA GLY A 55 -1.75 1.13 15.36
C GLY A 55 -2.22 -0.28 15.07
N ASN A 56 -2.56 -1.06 16.10
CA ASN A 56 -2.98 -2.46 15.93
C ASN A 56 -4.22 -2.58 15.05
N GLY A 57 -4.06 -3.15 13.85
CA GLY A 57 -5.14 -3.31 12.86
C GLY A 57 -5.58 -2.02 12.19
N LEU A 58 -4.85 -0.91 12.38
CA LEU A 58 -5.13 0.36 11.72
C LEU A 58 -4.31 0.48 10.43
N SER A 59 -4.85 1.23 9.46
CA SER A 59 -4.15 1.49 8.20
C SER A 59 -2.89 2.33 8.43
N LEU A 60 -1.82 1.92 7.77
CA LEU A 60 -0.57 2.66 7.60
C LEU A 60 -0.82 3.83 6.65
N LYS A 61 -0.29 4.99 7.00
CA LYS A 61 -0.53 6.26 6.29
C LYS A 61 0.73 6.86 5.73
N MET A 62 1.88 6.64 6.37
CA MET A 62 3.14 7.27 6.02
C MET A 62 4.11 6.31 5.34
N THR A 63 3.90 5.00 5.49
CA THR A 63 4.73 3.95 4.93
C THR A 63 4.52 3.87 3.42
N PRO A 64 5.51 4.26 2.60
CA PRO A 64 5.36 4.23 1.15
C PRO A 64 5.35 2.78 0.63
N PRO A 65 4.89 2.55 -0.61
CA PRO A 65 5.04 1.25 -1.26
C PRO A 65 6.50 0.78 -1.31
N GLY A 66 6.71 -0.53 -1.16
CA GLY A 66 8.04 -1.14 -1.20
C GLY A 66 7.95 -2.65 -1.36
N GLN A 67 9.06 -3.30 -1.74
CA GLN A 67 9.14 -4.76 -1.78
C GLN A 67 9.27 -5.35 -0.37
N TYR A 68 9.99 -4.66 0.50
CA TYR A 68 10.31 -5.09 1.85
C TYR A 68 9.60 -4.21 2.87
N LEU A 69 9.07 -4.83 3.92
CA LEU A 69 8.58 -4.14 5.12
C LEU A 69 9.40 -4.60 6.31
N GLN A 70 10.10 -3.68 6.97
CA GLN A 70 10.70 -3.94 8.27
C GLN A 70 9.71 -3.57 9.37
N VAL A 71 9.53 -4.47 10.31
CA VAL A 71 8.73 -4.29 11.51
C VAL A 71 9.66 -4.32 12.71
N GLU A 72 9.54 -3.34 13.59
CA GLU A 72 10.19 -3.33 14.91
C GLU A 72 9.12 -3.34 15.99
N VAL A 73 9.30 -4.20 16.99
CA VAL A 73 8.40 -4.39 18.12
C VAL A 73 9.16 -4.07 19.38
N ASN A 74 8.67 -3.07 20.11
CA ASN A 74 9.21 -2.64 21.38
C ASN A 74 8.30 -3.15 22.52
N LEU A 75 8.90 -3.93 23.41
CA LEU A 75 8.28 -4.52 24.59
C LEU A 75 8.77 -3.74 25.80
N GLU A 76 7.88 -2.97 26.42
CA GLU A 76 8.20 -2.08 27.52
C GLU A 76 7.58 -2.55 28.83
N ARG A 77 8.32 -2.33 29.92
CA ARG A 77 7.93 -2.58 31.29
C ARG A 77 8.26 -1.35 32.12
N PHE A 78 7.29 -0.84 32.87
CA PHE A 78 7.47 0.38 33.66
C PHE A 78 7.74 0.09 35.15
N ASN A 79 6.98 -0.82 35.76
CA ASN A 79 7.04 -1.05 37.21
C ASN A 79 6.55 -2.43 37.66
N ASN A 80 6.43 -3.40 36.76
CA ASN A 80 5.97 -4.76 37.09
C ASN A 80 7.09 -5.81 36.93
N THR A 81 6.82 -7.04 37.37
CA THR A 81 7.73 -8.18 37.21
C THR A 81 7.37 -9.08 36.02
N GLU A 82 6.27 -8.78 35.33
CA GLU A 82 5.76 -9.54 34.18
C GLU A 82 6.15 -8.88 32.85
N SER A 83 6.51 -9.68 31.85
CA SER A 83 6.88 -9.14 30.54
C SER A 83 5.66 -9.14 29.62
N PRO A 84 5.49 -8.12 28.77
CA PRO A 84 4.53 -8.24 27.70
C PRO A 84 4.97 -9.36 26.75
N VAL A 85 4.00 -10.00 26.11
CA VAL A 85 4.22 -11.07 25.13
C VAL A 85 3.51 -10.70 23.84
N VAL A 86 4.17 -10.87 22.71
CA VAL A 86 3.55 -10.79 21.38
C VAL A 86 3.50 -12.20 20.82
N TYR A 87 2.30 -12.67 20.47
CA TYR A 87 2.07 -14.03 20.00
C TYR A 87 2.28 -14.15 18.50
N ASP A 88 1.75 -13.17 17.75
CA ASP A 88 1.86 -13.13 16.30
C ASP A 88 1.77 -11.69 15.79
N ILE A 89 2.32 -11.51 14.59
CA ILE A 89 2.19 -10.33 13.77
C ILE A 89 1.66 -10.75 12.41
N ARG A 90 0.65 -10.03 11.93
CA ARG A 90 0.09 -10.18 10.60
C ARG A 90 0.27 -8.89 9.82
N ILE A 91 0.81 -9.03 8.62
CA ILE A 91 1.01 -7.94 7.66
C ILE A 91 -0.02 -8.12 6.55
N ASN A 92 -0.77 -7.06 6.25
CA ASN A 92 -1.66 -7.00 5.11
C ASN A 92 -1.10 -6.01 4.10
N ALA A 93 -0.81 -6.49 2.88
CA ALA A 93 -0.53 -5.59 1.77
C ALA A 93 -1.83 -4.91 1.32
N LEU A 94 -1.73 -3.69 0.79
CA LEU A 94 -2.84 -3.10 0.05
C LEU A 94 -3.15 -4.03 -1.11
N ASN A 95 -4.40 -4.48 -1.17
CA ASN A 95 -4.97 -5.05 -2.39
C ASN A 95 -5.11 -3.91 -3.41
N VAL A 96 -3.98 -3.43 -3.93
CA VAL A 96 -3.98 -2.75 -5.20
C VAL A 96 -4.26 -3.85 -6.21
N THR A 97 -5.53 -3.99 -6.58
CA THR A 97 -5.85 -4.49 -7.90
C THR A 97 -5.13 -3.56 -8.87
N SER A 98 -3.90 -3.93 -9.24
CA SER A 98 -3.17 -3.42 -10.40
C SER A 98 -3.91 -3.91 -11.66
N GLU A 99 -5.20 -3.59 -11.71
CA GLU A 99 -6.21 -4.13 -12.61
C GLU A 99 -7.30 -3.05 -12.83
N ALA A 100 -6.98 -1.77 -12.61
CA ALA A 100 -7.69 -0.75 -13.36
C ALA A 100 -7.13 -0.79 -14.78
N THR A 101 -7.73 -1.59 -15.66
CA THR A 101 -7.68 -1.28 -17.09
C THR A 101 -8.33 0.08 -17.25
N ASP A 102 -7.52 1.13 -17.19
CA ASP A 102 -7.98 2.50 -17.39
C ASP A 102 -7.86 2.82 -18.89
N LEU A 103 -8.99 2.78 -19.59
CA LEU A 103 -9.07 3.08 -21.01
C LEU A 103 -9.55 4.52 -21.18
N GLY A 104 -8.65 5.41 -21.58
CA GLY A 104 -9.01 6.77 -21.98
C GLY A 104 -9.64 6.78 -23.38
N VAL A 105 -10.81 7.42 -23.52
CA VAL A 105 -11.50 7.58 -24.82
C VAL A 105 -11.69 9.07 -25.10
N SER A 106 -11.30 9.53 -26.29
CA SER A 106 -11.64 10.86 -26.78
C SER A 106 -12.21 10.82 -28.19
N ILE A 107 -13.15 11.72 -28.47
CA ILE A 107 -13.80 11.86 -29.77
C ILE A 107 -13.70 13.32 -30.20
N THR A 108 -13.20 13.57 -31.40
CA THR A 108 -13.19 14.89 -32.02
C THR A 108 -13.81 14.83 -33.40
N GLY A 109 -14.50 15.90 -33.79
CA GLY A 109 -15.04 16.09 -35.13
C GLY A 109 -14.35 17.27 -35.82
N ASN A 110 -14.23 17.20 -37.14
CA ASN A 110 -13.63 18.26 -37.94
C ASN A 110 -14.53 19.50 -38.13
N ALA A 111 -15.81 19.43 -37.74
CA ALA A 111 -16.77 20.53 -37.88
C ALA A 111 -17.82 20.52 -36.75
N SER A 112 -18.23 21.71 -36.31
CA SER A 112 -19.28 21.92 -35.30
C SER A 112 -20.64 22.26 -35.92
N SER A 113 -20.69 22.59 -37.21
CA SER A 113 -21.90 22.76 -38.02
C SER A 113 -21.70 22.14 -39.41
N VAL A 114 -22.74 21.51 -39.95
CA VAL A 114 -22.64 20.64 -41.14
C VAL A 114 -23.88 20.87 -42.02
N GLY A 115 -23.68 21.06 -43.33
CA GLY A 115 -24.73 21.15 -44.33
C GLY A 115 -25.14 19.78 -44.90
N ILE A 116 -26.30 19.74 -45.57
CA ILE A 116 -26.74 18.52 -46.27
C ILE A 116 -25.77 18.23 -47.42
N GLY A 117 -25.15 17.05 -47.40
CA GLY A 117 -24.19 16.61 -48.41
C GLY A 117 -22.72 16.75 -48.00
N ASP A 118 -22.42 17.38 -46.85
CA ASP A 118 -21.06 17.49 -46.34
C ASP A 118 -20.57 16.16 -45.74
N THR A 119 -19.27 15.89 -45.88
CA THR A 119 -18.61 14.74 -45.25
C THR A 119 -17.93 15.16 -43.95
N VAL A 120 -18.25 14.48 -42.85
CA VAL A 120 -17.67 14.73 -41.52
C VAL A 120 -16.63 13.66 -41.21
N HIS A 121 -15.47 14.09 -40.73
CA HIS A 121 -14.43 13.22 -40.21
C HIS A 121 -14.46 13.26 -38.68
N LEU A 122 -14.79 12.10 -38.09
CA LEU A 122 -14.68 11.87 -36.66
C LEU A 122 -13.40 11.11 -36.38
N VAL A 123 -12.63 11.58 -35.40
CA VAL A 123 -11.44 10.91 -34.90
C VAL A 123 -11.74 10.40 -33.50
N ILE A 124 -11.57 9.10 -33.30
CA ILE A 124 -11.76 8.44 -32.01
C ILE A 124 -10.40 7.90 -31.56
N SER A 125 -9.91 8.39 -30.43
CA SER A 125 -8.65 7.96 -29.85
C SER A 125 -8.91 7.12 -28.62
N LEU A 126 -8.30 5.93 -28.58
CA LEU A 126 -8.31 5.02 -27.45
C LEU A 126 -6.87 4.95 -26.89
N SER A 127 -6.73 5.12 -25.59
CA SER A 127 -5.43 5.06 -24.92
C SER A 127 -5.50 4.12 -23.73
N ASN A 128 -4.53 3.21 -23.62
CA ASN A 128 -4.33 2.41 -22.44
C ASN A 128 -3.54 3.24 -21.41
N LEU A 129 -4.20 3.63 -20.32
CA LEU A 129 -3.61 4.40 -19.22
C LEU A 129 -3.09 3.48 -18.10
N GLY A 130 -3.41 2.19 -18.17
CA GLY A 130 -2.98 1.16 -17.22
C GLY A 130 -1.74 0.36 -17.68
N PRO A 131 -1.11 -0.40 -16.76
CA PRO A 131 0.15 -1.10 -17.02
C PRO A 131 0.01 -2.38 -17.86
N LYS A 132 -1.19 -2.96 -17.99
CA LYS A 132 -1.45 -4.19 -18.76
C LYS A 132 -2.15 -3.88 -20.08
N ALA A 133 -1.85 -4.65 -21.13
CA ALA A 133 -2.55 -4.56 -22.40
C ALA A 133 -4.04 -4.90 -22.24
N CYS A 134 -4.90 -4.19 -22.96
CA CYS A 134 -6.33 -4.45 -23.03
C CYS A 134 -6.83 -4.47 -24.48
N ASP A 135 -7.79 -5.33 -24.78
CA ASP A 135 -8.50 -5.31 -26.06
C ASP A 135 -9.62 -4.27 -26.00
N ALA A 136 -9.73 -3.44 -27.03
CA ALA A 136 -10.81 -2.46 -27.17
C ALA A 136 -11.57 -2.67 -28.48
N LYS A 137 -12.92 -2.57 -28.43
CA LYS A 137 -13.80 -2.72 -29.60
C LYS A 137 -14.65 -1.47 -29.79
N LEU A 138 -14.51 -0.82 -30.94
CA LEU A 138 -15.36 0.29 -31.36
C LEU A 138 -16.53 -0.24 -32.22
N ASN A 139 -17.76 0.17 -31.90
CA ASN A 139 -18.93 -0.05 -32.74
C ASN A 139 -19.57 1.31 -33.05
N TYR A 140 -19.96 1.54 -34.31
CA TYR A 140 -20.71 2.73 -34.75
C TYR A 140 -22.07 2.32 -35.33
N LYS A 141 -23.07 3.20 -35.24
CA LYS A 141 -24.42 3.03 -35.80
C LYS A 141 -24.79 4.23 -36.63
#